data_AF-A0A3B4BIT8-F1
#
_entry.id   AF-A0A3B4BIT8-F1
#
_cell.length_a   1.000
_cell.length_b   1.000
_cell.length_c   1.000
_cell.angle_alpha   90.00
_cell.angle_beta   90.00
_cell.angle_gamma   90.00
#
_symmetry.space_group_name_H-M   'P 1'
#
loop_
_entity.id
_entity.type
_entity.pdbx_description
1 polymer ?
#
loop_
_entity_poly.entity_id
_entity_poly.type
_entity_poly.pdbx_seq_one_letter_code
_entity_poly.pdbx_strand_id
1 'polypeptide(L)'
;MCRILLSVLLLGWTWGLHAVPLATEPLYTTQENFDLSRFLGTWYDLAVATKCSHMQHRRGDAAIGKLVLQRGTGQKLKMTRTMLKQSSCVEITGEYEQTSTAGRFFYHVAKWNADVDAYVVHTNYNEYAILIMNKKKPTGESVSVKLYSRSKDIRPTILEDFKTLARQQGISDEFVIIKQNKGWFKLPRMRRAVLPTLPSVDIEGSGDDAPFFNGTEACMAAPDTGPCFGMKQRYFYNATSMTCQIFNYGGCLGNQNNFEKERDCLQGCRTEAVCRLPMVAEPCTDPSSTWAFDFTVGLCVPYKKGFCQTNGNKFYSKAECEEYCGVVKDGES
;
A
#
# COMPACT_ATOMS: atom_id res chain seq x y z
N MET A 1 30.33 11.24 -87.20
CA MET A 1 29.33 12.30 -86.90
C MET A 1 28.21 11.61 -86.13
N CYS A 2 27.83 11.92 -84.88
CA CYS A 2 27.37 13.19 -84.30
C CYS A 2 27.44 13.09 -82.75
N ARG A 3 28.27 13.92 -82.07
CA ARG A 3 27.95 14.99 -81.08
C ARG A 3 27.10 14.68 -79.82
N ILE A 4 27.82 14.66 -78.69
CA ILE A 4 27.65 15.32 -77.37
C ILE A 4 26.46 16.31 -77.17
N LEU A 5 25.67 16.20 -76.07
CA LEU A 5 25.61 17.07 -74.85
C LEU A 5 24.30 16.99 -74.02
N LEU A 6 24.48 16.70 -72.71
CA LEU A 6 23.95 17.31 -71.47
C LEU A 6 22.47 17.21 -70.94
N SER A 7 22.41 16.64 -69.72
CA SER A 7 21.87 17.15 -68.43
C SER A 7 20.38 17.06 -68.02
N VAL A 8 20.19 16.27 -66.94
CA VAL A 8 19.45 16.51 -65.67
C VAL A 8 17.92 16.44 -65.68
N LEU A 9 17.38 15.43 -64.97
CA LEU A 9 16.51 15.62 -63.79
C LEU A 9 16.33 14.32 -63.00
N LEU A 10 16.55 14.46 -61.68
CA LEU A 10 16.29 13.50 -60.62
C LEU A 10 14.80 13.13 -60.56
N LEU A 11 14.51 11.88 -60.18
CA LEU A 11 13.65 11.55 -59.04
C LEU A 11 13.81 10.06 -58.76
N GLY A 12 14.62 9.77 -57.74
CA GLY A 12 14.75 8.45 -57.18
C GLY A 12 13.46 8.02 -56.51
N TRP A 13 13.02 6.81 -56.80
CA TRP A 13 12.18 6.03 -55.91
C TRP A 13 12.94 4.74 -55.66
N THR A 14 14.04 4.86 -54.90
CA THR A 14 14.49 3.70 -54.12
C THR A 14 13.30 3.38 -53.22
N TRP A 15 12.68 2.22 -53.45
CA TRP A 15 11.87 1.60 -52.41
C TRP A 15 12.85 1.25 -51.32
N GLY A 16 13.15 2.23 -50.47
CA GLY A 16 13.66 1.98 -49.16
C GLY A 16 12.64 1.03 -48.56
N LEU A 17 13.04 -0.23 -48.44
CA LEU A 17 12.65 -1.04 -47.31
C LEU A 17 12.92 -0.15 -46.09
N HIS A 18 11.93 0.66 -45.74
CA HIS A 18 11.75 1.08 -44.37
C HIS A 18 11.57 -0.26 -43.68
N ALA A 19 12.69 -0.78 -43.18
CA ALA A 19 12.66 -1.62 -42.02
C ALA A 19 11.84 -0.82 -41.02
N VAL A 20 10.54 -1.12 -40.99
CA VAL A 20 9.69 -0.78 -39.86
C VAL A 20 10.52 -1.23 -38.69
N PRO A 21 10.91 -0.34 -37.76
CA PRO A 21 11.63 -0.78 -36.58
C PRO A 21 10.73 -1.83 -35.98
N LEU A 22 11.16 -3.09 -36.03
CA LEU A 22 10.45 -4.19 -35.40
C LEU A 22 10.19 -3.69 -33.99
N ALA A 23 8.91 -3.44 -33.67
CA ALA A 23 8.51 -3.11 -32.33
C ALA A 23 9.13 -4.22 -31.50
N THR A 24 10.15 -3.89 -30.71
CA THR A 24 10.92 -4.89 -29.98
C THR A 24 9.91 -5.53 -29.05
N GLU A 25 9.50 -6.76 -29.39
CA GLU A 25 8.49 -7.47 -28.63
C GLU A 25 8.93 -7.47 -27.17
N PRO A 26 7.98 -7.23 -26.23
CA PRO A 26 8.35 -7.19 -24.83
C PRO A 26 8.99 -8.52 -24.46
N LEU A 27 10.18 -8.45 -23.85
CA LEU A 27 10.97 -9.65 -23.49
C LEU A 27 10.19 -10.61 -22.57
N TYR A 28 9.20 -10.08 -21.85
CA TYR A 28 8.32 -10.81 -20.97
C TYR A 28 6.88 -10.38 -21.17
N THR A 29 5.96 -11.34 -21.10
CA THR A 29 4.52 -11.07 -21.07
C THR A 29 4.16 -10.36 -19.77
N THR A 30 3.31 -9.33 -19.88
CA THR A 30 2.77 -8.59 -18.73
C THR A 30 1.38 -9.10 -18.35
N GLN A 31 0.92 -8.73 -17.16
CA GLN A 31 -0.43 -9.01 -16.67
C GLN A 31 -1.48 -8.63 -17.73
N GLU A 32 -2.33 -9.58 -18.08
CA GLU A 32 -3.41 -9.36 -19.03
C GLU A 32 -4.36 -8.27 -18.50
N ASN A 33 -4.80 -7.38 -19.39
CA ASN A 33 -5.67 -6.26 -19.08
C ASN A 33 -5.16 -5.39 -17.93
N PHE A 34 -3.84 -5.13 -17.90
CA PHE A 34 -3.21 -4.36 -16.85
C PHE A 34 -3.85 -2.96 -16.69
N ASP A 35 -4.49 -2.74 -15.55
CA ASP A 35 -5.03 -1.44 -15.16
C ASP A 35 -4.09 -0.69 -14.22
N LEU A 36 -3.47 0.37 -14.73
CA LEU A 36 -2.59 1.22 -13.95
C LEU A 36 -3.30 1.85 -12.75
N SER A 37 -4.56 2.26 -12.89
CA SER A 37 -5.28 2.98 -11.82
C SER A 37 -5.42 2.14 -10.55
N ARG A 38 -5.69 0.85 -10.71
CA ARG A 38 -5.75 -0.14 -9.62
C ARG A 38 -4.37 -0.49 -9.07
N PHE A 39 -3.33 -0.35 -9.88
CA PHE A 39 -1.96 -0.63 -9.49
C PHE A 39 -1.29 0.49 -8.67
N LEU A 40 -1.83 1.71 -8.70
CA LEU A 40 -1.33 2.84 -7.92
C LEU A 40 -1.44 2.60 -6.40
N GLY A 41 -0.84 3.50 -5.63
CA GLY A 41 -0.88 3.49 -4.17
C GLY A 41 0.34 2.84 -3.53
N THR A 42 0.17 2.34 -2.31
CA THR A 42 1.28 1.82 -1.49
C THR A 42 1.48 0.32 -1.71
N TRP A 43 2.73 -0.08 -1.82
CA TRP A 43 3.22 -1.45 -1.92
C TRP A 43 4.40 -1.66 -0.96
N TYR A 44 4.55 -2.86 -0.42
CA TYR A 44 5.67 -3.28 0.41
C TYR A 44 6.57 -4.24 -0.37
N ASP A 45 7.87 -3.94 -0.43
CA ASP A 45 8.88 -4.71 -1.15
C ASP A 45 9.34 -5.88 -0.27
N LEU A 46 8.70 -7.05 -0.42
CA LEU A 46 8.83 -8.18 0.51
C LEU A 46 9.94 -9.16 0.15
N ALA A 47 10.13 -9.44 -1.14
CA ALA A 47 11.15 -10.38 -1.58
C ALA A 47 11.79 -9.95 -2.90
N VAL A 48 13.04 -10.36 -3.07
CA VAL A 48 13.76 -10.20 -4.33
C VAL A 48 14.59 -11.45 -4.64
N ALA A 49 14.51 -11.93 -5.86
CA ALA A 49 15.34 -13.00 -6.39
C ALA A 49 16.38 -12.37 -7.33
N THR A 50 17.66 -12.48 -7.00
CA THR A 50 18.72 -11.83 -7.78
C THR A 50 20.08 -12.51 -7.61
N LYS A 51 20.82 -12.67 -8.70
CA LYS A 51 22.21 -13.15 -8.67
C LYS A 51 23.22 -12.04 -8.34
N CYS A 52 22.77 -10.81 -8.05
CA CYS A 52 23.67 -9.70 -7.77
C CYS A 52 24.44 -9.92 -6.46
N SER A 53 25.75 -10.14 -6.55
CA SER A 53 26.61 -10.44 -5.41
C SER A 53 26.46 -9.41 -4.28
N HIS A 54 26.46 -8.11 -4.59
CA HIS A 54 26.30 -7.05 -3.59
C HIS A 54 25.01 -7.14 -2.77
N MET A 55 23.92 -7.58 -3.40
CA MET A 55 22.64 -7.81 -2.72
C MET A 55 22.69 -9.07 -1.86
N GLN A 56 23.32 -10.14 -2.36
CA GLN A 56 23.47 -11.41 -1.63
C GLN A 56 24.33 -11.27 -0.37
N HIS A 57 25.41 -10.50 -0.42
CA HIS A 57 26.26 -10.25 0.75
C HIS A 57 25.52 -9.49 1.87
N ARG A 58 24.51 -8.67 1.52
CA ARG A 58 23.72 -7.88 2.48
C ARG A 58 22.34 -8.47 2.77
N ARG A 59 22.14 -9.77 2.50
CA ARG A 59 20.84 -10.43 2.65
C ARG A 59 20.29 -10.37 4.08
N GLY A 60 21.14 -10.51 5.11
CA GLY A 60 20.73 -10.43 6.52
C GLY A 60 20.25 -9.05 6.97
N ASP A 61 20.67 -8.01 6.25
CA ASP A 61 20.27 -6.63 6.51
C ASP A 61 19.01 -6.22 5.75
N ALA A 62 18.50 -7.07 4.86
CA ALA A 62 17.40 -6.74 3.99
C ALA A 62 16.10 -6.53 4.79
N ALA A 63 15.68 -5.27 4.89
CA ALA A 63 14.41 -4.88 5.48
C ALA A 63 13.35 -4.69 4.38
N ILE A 64 12.09 -4.96 4.73
CA ILE A 64 10.93 -4.62 3.88
C ILE A 64 11.04 -3.13 3.56
N GLY A 65 10.81 -2.76 2.31
CA GLY A 65 10.76 -1.37 1.84
C GLY A 65 9.32 -0.91 1.63
N LYS A 66 9.05 0.40 1.64
CA LYS A 66 7.78 0.96 1.16
C LYS A 66 7.98 1.52 -0.25
N LEU A 67 7.01 1.28 -1.12
CA LEU A 67 6.92 1.79 -2.47
C LEU A 67 5.58 2.51 -2.61
N VAL A 68 5.58 3.75 -3.08
CA VAL A 68 4.37 4.52 -3.37
C VAL A 68 4.38 4.86 -4.85
N LEU A 69 3.31 4.49 -5.54
CA LEU A 69 3.08 4.75 -6.95
C LEU A 69 1.98 5.79 -7.11
N GLN A 70 2.29 6.86 -7.84
CA GLN A 70 1.37 7.96 -8.11
C GLN A 70 1.42 8.33 -9.59
N ARG A 71 0.35 8.91 -10.12
CA ARG A 71 0.39 9.49 -11.46
C ARG A 71 1.44 10.61 -11.48
N GLY A 72 2.36 10.53 -12.45
CA GLY A 72 3.32 11.59 -12.73
C GLY A 72 2.74 12.60 -13.71
N THR A 73 3.60 13.49 -14.21
CA THR A 73 3.27 14.42 -15.29
C THR A 73 3.23 13.69 -16.64
N GLY A 74 2.14 13.88 -17.40
CA GLY A 74 1.96 13.21 -18.70
C GLY A 74 1.85 11.68 -18.59
N GLN A 75 2.55 10.95 -19.46
CA GLN A 75 2.57 9.48 -19.47
C GLN A 75 3.63 8.88 -18.51
N LYS A 76 3.89 9.56 -17.39
CA LYS A 76 4.88 9.11 -16.40
C LYS A 76 4.22 8.57 -15.14
N LEU A 77 4.90 7.63 -14.51
CA LEU A 77 4.56 7.07 -13.20
C LEU A 77 5.58 7.60 -12.19
N LYS A 78 5.11 8.35 -11.19
CA LYS A 78 5.94 8.81 -10.08
C LYS A 78 6.08 7.68 -9.08
N MET A 79 7.31 7.31 -8.80
CA MET A 79 7.66 6.22 -7.90
C MET A 79 8.49 6.75 -6.73
N THR A 80 8.00 6.54 -5.51
CA THR A 80 8.69 6.91 -4.28
C THR A 80 8.98 5.66 -3.46
N ARG A 81 10.26 5.39 -3.21
CA ARG A 81 10.71 4.23 -2.44
C ARG A 81 11.36 4.67 -1.14
N THR A 82 10.86 4.14 -0.03
CA THR A 82 11.42 4.32 1.32
C THR A 82 12.14 3.03 1.74
N MET A 83 13.38 3.17 2.20
CA MET A 83 14.21 2.05 2.66
C MET A 83 14.86 2.38 3.98
N LEU A 84 15.06 1.37 4.82
CA LEU A 84 15.87 1.49 6.02
C LEU A 84 17.37 1.42 5.67
N LYS A 85 18.16 2.39 6.13
CA LYS A 85 19.61 2.43 6.00
C LYS A 85 20.23 2.86 7.33
N GLN A 86 21.04 2.01 7.96
CA GLN A 86 21.78 2.32 9.20
C GLN A 86 20.90 3.02 10.26
N SER A 87 19.72 2.42 10.53
CA SER A 87 18.73 2.90 11.51
C SER A 87 17.98 4.20 11.16
N SER A 88 18.10 4.69 9.92
CA SER A 88 17.34 5.84 9.40
C SER A 88 16.57 5.49 8.13
N CYS A 89 15.40 6.09 7.93
CA CYS A 89 14.59 5.92 6.72
C CYS A 89 15.09 6.87 5.63
N VAL A 90 15.47 6.32 4.48
CA VAL A 90 15.86 7.07 3.29
C VAL A 90 14.77 6.93 2.24
N GLU A 91 14.30 8.06 1.73
CA GLU A 91 13.33 8.13 0.66
C GLU A 91 14.00 8.52 -0.65
N ILE A 92 13.66 7.82 -1.73
CA ILE A 92 14.17 8.06 -3.07
C ILE A 92 12.97 8.12 -4.00
N THR A 93 12.84 9.23 -4.72
CA THR A 93 11.78 9.42 -5.72
C THR A 93 12.38 9.41 -7.12
N GLY A 94 11.67 8.82 -8.07
CA GLY A 94 12.01 8.82 -9.49
C GLY A 94 10.75 8.79 -10.35
N GLU A 95 10.92 9.10 -11.64
CA GLU A 95 9.86 9.00 -12.64
C GLU A 95 10.15 7.84 -13.58
N TYR A 96 9.09 7.14 -13.94
CA TYR A 96 9.11 5.96 -14.80
C TYR A 96 8.26 6.29 -16.02
N GLU A 97 8.77 5.97 -17.20
CA GLU A 97 8.06 6.15 -18.45
C GLU A 97 7.14 4.95 -18.68
N GLN A 98 5.87 5.23 -19.01
CA GLN A 98 4.97 4.20 -19.49
C GLN A 98 5.33 3.86 -20.94
N THR A 99 5.36 2.58 -21.26
CA THR A 99 5.61 2.12 -22.64
C THR A 99 4.29 1.85 -23.37
N SER A 100 4.36 1.53 -24.66
CA SER A 100 3.19 1.07 -25.42
C SER A 100 2.62 -0.25 -24.91
N THR A 101 3.39 -1.03 -24.15
CA THR A 101 2.94 -2.29 -23.53
C THR A 101 2.42 -2.01 -22.12
N ALA A 102 1.12 -2.23 -21.90
CA ALA A 102 0.51 -2.09 -20.57
C ALA A 102 1.19 -2.99 -19.54
N GLY A 103 1.51 -2.44 -18.36
CA GLY A 103 2.25 -3.14 -17.31
C GLY A 103 3.76 -3.19 -17.49
N ARG A 104 4.30 -2.58 -18.56
CA ARG A 104 5.74 -2.38 -18.76
C ARG A 104 6.11 -0.90 -18.56
N PHE A 105 7.11 -0.67 -17.72
CA PHE A 105 7.64 0.65 -17.39
C PHE A 105 9.13 0.71 -17.63
N PHE A 106 9.62 1.86 -18.05
CA PHE A 106 11.04 2.10 -18.35
C PHE A 106 11.59 3.23 -17.48
N TYR A 107 12.84 3.10 -17.04
CA TYR A 107 13.56 4.23 -16.44
C TYR A 107 15.07 4.08 -16.59
N HIS A 108 15.75 5.23 -16.71
CA HIS A 108 17.20 5.30 -16.76
C HIS A 108 17.79 5.62 -15.38
N VAL A 109 18.86 4.90 -15.00
CA VAL A 109 19.61 5.14 -13.76
C VAL A 109 20.97 5.76 -14.08
N ALA A 110 21.00 7.10 -14.07
CA ALA A 110 22.17 7.89 -14.43
C ALA A 110 23.45 7.48 -13.68
N LYS A 111 23.35 7.22 -12.37
CA LYS A 111 24.49 6.81 -11.53
C LYS A 111 25.27 5.61 -12.07
N TRP A 112 24.59 4.69 -12.74
CA TRP A 112 25.18 3.43 -13.22
C TRP A 112 25.18 3.32 -14.74
N ASN A 113 24.77 4.40 -15.42
CA ASN A 113 24.47 4.42 -16.85
C ASN A 113 23.72 3.15 -17.27
N ALA A 114 22.57 2.92 -16.62
CA ALA A 114 21.86 1.65 -16.72
C ALA A 114 20.40 1.87 -17.06
N ASP A 115 19.93 1.15 -18.06
CA ASP A 115 18.54 1.15 -18.47
C ASP A 115 17.81 0.01 -17.78
N VAL A 116 16.61 0.28 -17.29
CA VAL A 116 15.80 -0.71 -16.57
C VAL A 116 14.40 -0.77 -17.15
N ASP A 117 14.02 -1.97 -17.59
CA ASP A 117 12.65 -2.33 -17.90
C ASP A 117 12.04 -3.08 -16.71
N ALA A 118 10.85 -2.64 -16.29
CA ALA A 118 10.06 -3.28 -15.24
C ALA A 118 8.77 -3.83 -15.85
N TYR A 119 8.53 -5.12 -15.70
CA TYR A 119 7.36 -5.83 -16.22
C TYR A 119 6.52 -6.32 -15.04
N VAL A 120 5.29 -5.86 -14.92
CA VAL A 120 4.30 -6.42 -13.99
C VAL A 120 3.74 -7.68 -14.63
N VAL A 121 4.19 -8.85 -14.16
CA VAL A 121 3.86 -10.15 -14.77
C VAL A 121 2.58 -10.72 -14.16
N HIS A 122 2.46 -10.64 -12.84
CA HIS A 122 1.26 -11.08 -12.12
C HIS A 122 0.87 -10.08 -11.05
N THR A 123 -0.40 -9.70 -11.03
CA THR A 123 -0.97 -8.94 -9.92
C THR A 123 -2.49 -9.10 -9.87
N ASN A 124 -3.01 -9.18 -8.65
CA ASN A 124 -4.45 -9.04 -8.40
C ASN A 124 -4.81 -7.64 -7.87
N TYR A 125 -3.86 -6.70 -7.92
CA TYR A 125 -3.93 -5.30 -7.49
C TYR A 125 -4.09 -5.05 -5.98
N ASN A 126 -4.86 -5.89 -5.30
CA ASN A 126 -5.30 -5.68 -3.93
C ASN A 126 -4.43 -6.38 -2.90
N GLU A 127 -3.58 -7.32 -3.34
CA GLU A 127 -2.79 -8.12 -2.43
C GLU A 127 -1.34 -8.20 -2.85
N TYR A 128 -1.03 -8.60 -4.09
CA TYR A 128 0.36 -8.82 -4.51
C TYR A 128 0.65 -8.35 -5.93
N ALA A 129 1.94 -8.16 -6.20
CA ALA A 129 2.45 -7.94 -7.53
C ALA A 129 3.84 -8.58 -7.67
N ILE A 130 4.00 -9.44 -8.68
CA ILE A 130 5.29 -10.03 -9.05
C ILE A 130 5.79 -9.33 -10.30
N LEU A 131 6.98 -8.74 -10.19
CA LEU A 131 7.62 -7.97 -11.25
C LEU A 131 8.91 -8.64 -11.70
N ILE A 132 9.14 -8.68 -13.01
CA ILE A 132 10.45 -8.94 -13.57
C ILE A 132 11.11 -7.60 -13.86
N MET A 133 12.33 -7.42 -13.34
CA MET A 133 13.16 -6.26 -13.60
C MET A 133 14.33 -6.72 -14.48
N ASN A 134 14.39 -6.18 -15.69
CA ASN A 134 15.52 -6.37 -16.58
C ASN A 134 16.38 -5.12 -16.59
N LYS A 135 17.64 -5.26 -16.20
CA LYS A 135 18.59 -4.15 -16.11
C LYS A 135 19.73 -4.35 -17.08
N LYS A 136 19.85 -3.44 -18.04
CA LYS A 136 20.92 -3.38 -19.03
C LYS A 136 21.97 -2.37 -18.62
N LYS A 137 23.24 -2.78 -18.65
CA LYS A 137 24.41 -1.92 -18.45
C LYS A 137 25.39 -2.14 -19.59
N PRO A 138 26.34 -1.21 -19.81
CA PRO A 138 27.43 -1.43 -20.76
C PRO A 138 28.23 -2.72 -20.48
N THR A 139 28.34 -3.10 -19.20
CA THR A 139 29.09 -4.29 -18.75
C THR A 139 28.29 -5.59 -18.82
N GLY A 140 27.02 -5.55 -19.22
CA GLY A 140 26.15 -6.72 -19.28
C GLY A 140 24.73 -6.49 -18.77
N GLU A 141 23.91 -7.50 -18.94
CA GLU A 141 22.49 -7.52 -18.58
C GLU A 141 22.26 -8.35 -17.31
N SER A 142 21.27 -7.96 -16.51
CA SER A 142 20.92 -8.67 -15.28
C SER A 142 19.42 -8.65 -15.06
N VAL A 143 18.88 -9.81 -14.71
CA VAL A 143 17.46 -10.01 -14.41
C VAL A 143 17.28 -10.21 -12.91
N SER A 144 16.20 -9.65 -12.37
CA SER A 144 15.76 -9.94 -11.01
C SER A 144 14.24 -10.00 -10.94
N VAL A 145 13.72 -10.83 -10.04
CA VAL A 145 12.29 -10.89 -9.77
C VAL A 145 12.02 -10.20 -8.45
N LYS A 146 10.94 -9.42 -8.36
CA LYS A 146 10.53 -8.71 -7.16
C LYS A 146 9.10 -9.11 -6.79
N LEU A 147 8.86 -9.27 -5.50
CA LEU A 147 7.53 -9.49 -4.96
C LEU A 147 7.16 -8.32 -4.07
N TYR A 148 6.07 -7.68 -4.46
CA TYR A 148 5.41 -6.63 -3.72
C TYR A 148 4.10 -7.14 -3.14
N SER A 149 3.73 -6.63 -1.97
CA SER A 149 2.45 -6.91 -1.33
C SER A 149 1.79 -5.63 -0.83
N ARG A 150 0.47 -5.59 -0.72
CA ARG A 150 -0.26 -4.50 -0.04
C ARG A 150 -0.13 -4.58 1.47
N SER A 151 0.21 -5.76 2.02
CA SER A 151 0.56 -5.97 3.43
C SER A 151 2.05 -6.24 3.59
N LYS A 152 2.53 -6.31 4.83
CA LYS A 152 3.92 -6.71 5.13
C LYS A 152 4.09 -8.23 5.24
N ASP A 153 3.00 -8.95 5.12
CA ASP A 153 2.93 -10.41 5.20
C ASP A 153 2.80 -10.99 3.81
N ILE A 154 3.19 -12.25 3.70
CA ILE A 154 3.23 -12.96 2.43
C ILE A 154 2.55 -14.31 2.61
N ARG A 155 1.53 -14.58 1.78
CA ARG A 155 0.94 -15.92 1.76
C ARG A 155 1.95 -16.91 1.18
N PRO A 156 2.06 -18.13 1.73
CA PRO A 156 2.97 -19.15 1.21
C PRO A 156 2.77 -19.45 -0.28
N THR A 157 1.52 -19.45 -0.75
CA THR A 157 1.18 -19.70 -2.17
C THR A 157 1.78 -18.65 -3.10
N ILE A 158 1.65 -17.35 -2.75
CA ILE A 158 2.21 -16.24 -3.51
C ILE A 158 3.74 -16.29 -3.52
N LEU A 159 4.34 -16.68 -2.39
CA LEU A 159 5.79 -16.86 -2.30
C LEU A 159 6.28 -17.99 -3.22
N GLU A 160 5.53 -19.10 -3.33
CA GLU A 160 5.85 -20.19 -4.24
C GLU A 160 5.65 -19.81 -5.72
N ASP A 161 4.63 -19.03 -6.06
CA ASP A 161 4.45 -18.48 -7.42
C ASP A 161 5.64 -17.59 -7.80
N PHE A 162 6.07 -16.72 -6.87
CA PHE A 162 7.24 -15.87 -7.05
C PHE A 162 8.53 -16.69 -7.24
N LYS A 163 8.75 -17.72 -6.42
CA LYS A 163 9.92 -18.61 -6.56
C LYS A 163 9.87 -19.40 -7.88
N THR A 164 8.69 -19.83 -8.30
CA THR A 164 8.49 -20.52 -9.57
C THR A 164 8.87 -19.62 -10.74
N LEU A 165 8.42 -18.36 -10.74
CA LEU A 165 8.84 -17.38 -11.73
C LEU A 165 10.36 -17.11 -11.66
N ALA A 166 10.94 -17.01 -10.46
CA ALA A 166 12.39 -16.86 -10.30
C ALA A 166 13.18 -18.03 -10.92
N ARG A 167 12.73 -19.27 -10.72
CA ARG A 167 13.33 -20.47 -11.32
C ARG A 167 13.22 -20.46 -12.85
N GLN A 168 12.10 -19.99 -13.40
CA GLN A 168 11.95 -19.80 -14.85
C GLN A 168 12.93 -18.76 -15.41
N GLN A 169 13.35 -17.78 -14.61
CA GLN A 169 14.41 -16.83 -14.95
C GLN A 169 15.82 -17.38 -14.64
N GLY A 170 15.95 -18.67 -14.32
CA GLY A 170 17.20 -19.33 -13.99
C GLY A 170 17.79 -18.89 -12.64
N ILE A 171 16.98 -18.37 -11.71
CA ILE A 171 17.38 -17.96 -10.37
C ILE A 171 16.87 -19.00 -9.36
N SER A 172 17.77 -19.77 -8.76
CA SER A 172 17.44 -20.75 -7.72
C SER A 172 17.01 -20.09 -6.41
N ASP A 173 16.31 -20.86 -5.57
CA ASP A 173 15.78 -20.42 -4.28
C ASP A 173 16.86 -19.88 -3.32
N GLU A 174 18.11 -20.30 -3.46
CA GLU A 174 19.23 -19.80 -2.64
C GLU A 174 19.51 -18.30 -2.87
N PHE A 175 19.19 -17.78 -4.05
CA PHE A 175 19.32 -16.38 -4.42
C PHE A 175 18.07 -15.56 -4.08
N VAL A 176 17.07 -16.17 -3.45
CA VAL A 176 15.89 -15.48 -2.92
C VAL A 176 16.22 -14.83 -1.59
N ILE A 177 15.93 -13.55 -1.51
CA ILE A 177 16.06 -12.74 -0.30
C ILE A 177 14.65 -12.34 0.13
N ILE A 178 14.14 -13.01 1.17
CA ILE A 178 12.93 -12.60 1.89
C ILE A 178 13.34 -11.53 2.90
N LYS A 179 12.66 -10.39 2.85
CA LYS A 179 13.02 -9.23 3.66
C LYS A 179 12.26 -9.22 4.97
N GLN A 180 12.93 -8.73 6.00
CA GLN A 180 12.41 -8.74 7.36
C GLN A 180 11.66 -7.44 7.66
N ASN A 181 10.60 -7.53 8.46
CA ASN A 181 9.91 -6.36 8.98
C ASN A 181 10.70 -5.76 10.15
N LYS A 182 11.75 -4.99 9.85
CA LYS A 182 12.61 -4.37 10.88
C LYS A 182 12.03 -3.09 11.51
N GLY A 183 10.74 -2.80 11.28
CA GLY A 183 10.09 -1.56 11.73
C GLY A 183 10.64 -0.29 11.06
N TRP A 184 9.91 0.81 11.20
CA TRP A 184 10.34 2.14 10.78
C TRP A 184 10.80 2.93 12.00
N PHE A 185 12.07 2.77 12.38
CA PHE A 185 12.63 3.66 13.40
C PHE A 185 12.62 5.11 12.87
N LYS A 186 12.20 5.99 13.79
CA LYS A 186 11.70 7.36 13.58
C LYS A 186 12.37 8.09 12.42
N LEU A 187 11.55 8.76 11.60
CA LEU A 187 12.01 9.93 10.83
C LEU A 187 12.85 10.81 11.76
N PRO A 188 14.00 11.36 11.30
CA PRO A 188 14.69 12.36 12.10
C PRO A 188 13.67 13.45 12.41
N ARG A 189 13.39 13.65 13.70
CA ARG A 189 12.61 14.80 14.18
C ARG A 189 13.22 16.02 13.50
N MET A 190 12.48 16.66 12.58
CA MET A 190 12.69 18.09 12.39
C MET A 190 12.57 18.68 13.79
N ARG A 191 13.63 19.37 14.24
CA ARG A 191 13.65 20.03 15.54
C ARG A 191 12.49 21.04 15.55
N ARG A 192 11.33 20.65 16.07
CA ARG A 192 10.36 21.61 16.58
C ARG A 192 10.99 22.21 17.84
N ALA A 193 11.07 23.53 17.87
CA ALA A 193 11.48 24.27 19.04
C ALA A 193 10.69 23.76 20.26
N VAL A 194 11.42 23.40 21.30
CA VAL A 194 10.90 22.83 22.53
C VAL A 194 10.15 23.91 23.30
N LEU A 195 8.88 23.66 23.62
CA LEU A 195 8.21 24.28 24.76
C LEU A 195 8.07 23.19 25.84
N PRO A 196 8.46 23.45 27.11
CA PRO A 196 8.61 22.39 28.10
C PRO A 196 7.25 22.01 28.70
N THR A 197 6.96 20.72 28.79
CA THR A 197 5.92 20.19 29.69
C THR A 197 6.31 18.82 30.26
N LEU A 198 5.83 18.61 31.48
CA LEU A 198 6.20 17.71 32.58
C LEU A 198 6.17 16.19 32.28
N PRO A 199 6.81 15.35 33.14
CA PRO A 199 7.01 13.93 32.86
C PRO A 199 5.74 13.13 33.12
N SER A 200 5.41 12.22 32.21
CA SER A 200 4.42 11.17 32.45
C SER A 200 5.12 9.81 32.43
N VAL A 201 5.26 9.28 33.65
CA VAL A 201 5.11 7.89 34.11
C VAL A 201 5.46 6.79 33.10
N ASP A 202 6.52 6.05 33.46
CA ASP A 202 6.90 4.77 32.87
C ASP A 202 5.76 3.73 33.05
N ILE A 203 5.30 3.16 31.93
CA ILE A 203 4.64 1.84 31.94
C ILE A 203 5.34 1.00 30.86
N GLU A 204 6.16 0.09 31.34
CA GLU A 204 6.76 -1.00 30.57
C GLU A 204 5.75 -2.10 30.25
N GLY A 205 6.00 -2.75 29.11
CA GLY A 205 5.54 -4.10 28.76
C GLY A 205 4.43 -4.12 27.70
N SER A 206 4.33 -5.10 26.80
CA SER A 206 5.12 -6.29 26.46
C SER A 206 4.31 -7.02 25.36
N GLY A 207 4.94 -7.73 24.42
CA GLY A 207 4.33 -8.89 23.74
C GLY A 207 3.46 -8.65 22.49
N ASP A 208 4.07 -8.78 21.31
CA ASP A 208 3.93 -9.89 20.36
C ASP A 208 2.52 -10.37 19.86
N ASP A 209 2.45 -10.54 18.53
CA ASP A 209 1.54 -11.40 17.76
C ASP A 209 0.01 -11.17 17.82
N ALA A 210 -0.46 -10.12 17.15
CA ALA A 210 -1.87 -10.01 16.75
C ALA A 210 -2.03 -10.24 15.23
N PRO A 211 -2.91 -11.16 14.78
CA PRO A 211 -3.22 -11.34 13.37
C PRO A 211 -3.73 -10.02 12.76
N PHE A 212 -3.21 -9.68 11.58
CA PHE A 212 -3.53 -8.44 10.88
C PHE A 212 -5.05 -8.34 10.63
N PHE A 213 -5.69 -7.44 11.36
CA PHE A 213 -7.10 -7.11 11.21
C PHE A 213 -7.34 -6.47 9.83
N ASN A 214 -8.02 -7.18 8.91
CA ASN A 214 -8.44 -6.66 7.61
C ASN A 214 -9.73 -5.85 7.78
N GLY A 215 -9.59 -4.60 8.24
CA GLY A 215 -10.75 -3.81 8.71
C GLY A 215 -11.87 -3.64 7.69
N THR A 216 -11.58 -3.47 6.40
CA THR A 216 -12.66 -3.18 5.43
C THR A 216 -13.58 -4.38 5.20
N GLU A 217 -13.02 -5.60 5.14
CA GLU A 217 -13.79 -6.83 4.96
C GLU A 217 -14.39 -7.31 6.29
N ALA A 218 -13.62 -7.23 7.37
CA ALA A 218 -14.06 -7.59 8.71
C ALA A 218 -15.29 -6.78 9.11
N CYS A 219 -15.25 -5.46 8.95
CA CYS A 219 -16.34 -4.59 9.37
C CYS A 219 -17.60 -4.69 8.50
N MET A 220 -17.54 -5.33 7.33
CA MET A 220 -18.70 -5.58 6.47
C MET A 220 -19.30 -6.98 6.67
N ALA A 221 -18.58 -7.90 7.31
CA ALA A 221 -19.06 -9.26 7.54
C ALA A 221 -20.16 -9.29 8.62
N ALA A 222 -21.13 -10.20 8.49
CA ALA A 222 -22.06 -10.49 9.60
C ALA A 222 -21.31 -11.10 10.80
N PRO A 223 -21.73 -10.93 12.06
CA PRO A 223 -21.05 -11.56 13.19
C PRO A 223 -21.10 -13.09 13.07
N ASP A 224 -19.96 -13.75 13.33
CA ASP A 224 -19.88 -15.21 13.31
C ASP A 224 -19.60 -15.75 14.72
N THR A 225 -20.52 -16.56 15.21
CA THR A 225 -20.43 -17.21 16.54
C THR A 225 -19.36 -18.31 16.54
N GLY A 226 -19.04 -18.90 15.40
CA GLY A 226 -18.18 -20.07 15.29
C GLY A 226 -18.85 -21.36 15.79
N PRO A 227 -18.18 -22.52 15.64
CA PRO A 227 -18.76 -23.83 15.96
C PRO A 227 -18.64 -24.22 17.44
N CYS A 228 -17.91 -23.45 18.25
CA CYS A 228 -17.76 -23.73 19.67
C CYS A 228 -18.96 -23.25 20.50
N PHE A 229 -19.16 -23.84 21.67
CA PHE A 229 -20.33 -23.62 22.54
C PHE A 229 -20.08 -22.63 23.70
N GLY A 230 -18.99 -21.86 23.65
CA GLY A 230 -18.74 -20.81 24.62
C GLY A 230 -19.77 -19.68 24.52
N MET A 231 -20.02 -18.99 25.63
CA MET A 231 -20.89 -17.80 25.65
C MET A 231 -20.06 -16.57 26.05
N LYS A 232 -19.28 -16.05 25.10
CA LYS A 232 -18.47 -14.83 25.31
C LYS A 232 -19.19 -13.63 24.67
N GLN A 233 -19.49 -12.60 25.45
CA GLN A 233 -20.00 -11.35 24.88
C GLN A 233 -18.89 -10.64 24.11
N ARG A 234 -19.15 -10.32 22.84
CA ARG A 234 -18.24 -9.64 21.92
C ARG A 234 -19.00 -8.56 21.16
N TYR A 235 -18.28 -7.62 20.59
CA TYR A 235 -18.83 -6.55 19.73
C TYR A 235 -18.59 -6.89 18.27
N PHE A 236 -19.56 -6.57 17.42
CA PHE A 236 -19.40 -6.57 15.96
C PHE A 236 -19.87 -5.21 15.42
N TYR A 237 -19.26 -4.76 14.33
CA TYR A 237 -19.65 -3.55 13.64
C TYR A 237 -20.80 -3.85 12.68
N ASN A 238 -21.92 -3.15 12.87
CA ASN A 238 -23.03 -3.17 11.95
C ASN A 238 -22.90 -1.98 11.00
N ALA A 239 -22.51 -2.24 9.74
CA ALA A 239 -22.30 -1.21 8.74
C ALA A 239 -23.59 -0.47 8.34
N THR A 240 -24.77 -1.09 8.51
CA THR A 240 -26.06 -0.46 8.22
C THR A 240 -26.44 0.57 9.26
N SER A 241 -26.29 0.26 10.55
CA SER A 241 -26.56 1.22 11.63
C SER A 241 -25.35 2.08 11.98
N MET A 242 -24.17 1.76 11.46
CA MET A 242 -22.87 2.37 11.79
C MET A 242 -22.56 2.30 13.29
N THR A 243 -22.95 1.23 13.96
CA THR A 243 -22.77 1.04 15.41
C THR A 243 -22.11 -0.30 15.73
N CYS A 244 -21.41 -0.35 16.85
CA CYS A 244 -20.94 -1.61 17.43
C CYS A 244 -22.01 -2.24 18.32
N GLN A 245 -22.44 -3.45 17.98
CA GLN A 245 -23.50 -4.19 18.66
C GLN A 245 -22.93 -5.43 19.34
N ILE A 246 -23.56 -5.88 20.44
CA ILE A 246 -23.11 -7.05 21.18
C ILE A 246 -23.68 -8.32 20.52
N PHE A 247 -22.85 -9.36 20.43
CA PHE A 247 -23.27 -10.72 20.06
C PHE A 247 -22.58 -11.76 20.95
N ASN A 248 -23.10 -12.99 20.93
CA ASN A 248 -22.49 -14.11 21.64
C ASN A 248 -21.51 -14.84 20.71
N TYR A 249 -20.26 -14.97 21.16
CA TYR A 249 -19.22 -15.70 20.45
C TYR A 249 -18.91 -17.03 21.15
N GLY A 250 -18.86 -18.09 20.34
CA GLY A 250 -18.61 -19.48 20.71
C GLY A 250 -17.22 -19.73 21.31
N GLY A 251 -16.28 -18.81 21.14
CA GLY A 251 -14.94 -18.89 21.71
C GLY A 251 -13.90 -19.58 20.83
N CYS A 252 -14.26 -20.03 19.63
CA CYS A 252 -13.30 -20.50 18.63
C CYS A 252 -13.78 -20.20 17.20
N LEU A 253 -12.82 -20.10 16.27
CA LEU A 253 -13.05 -19.72 14.87
C LEU A 253 -13.87 -18.43 14.76
N GLY A 254 -14.76 -18.31 13.78
CA GLY A 254 -15.47 -17.07 13.51
C GLY A 254 -14.72 -16.16 12.53
N ASN A 255 -15.26 -14.97 12.31
CA ASN A 255 -14.65 -13.95 11.47
C ASN A 255 -14.09 -12.79 12.31
N GLN A 256 -13.47 -11.84 11.62
CA GLN A 256 -12.80 -10.70 12.25
C GLN A 256 -13.75 -9.58 12.68
N ASN A 257 -15.07 -9.66 12.40
CA ASN A 257 -16.05 -8.73 12.94
C ASN A 257 -16.38 -9.07 14.42
N ASN A 258 -15.34 -9.15 15.24
CA ASN A 258 -15.39 -9.72 16.57
C ASN A 258 -14.37 -9.02 17.47
N PHE A 259 -14.84 -8.06 18.24
CA PHE A 259 -14.02 -7.22 19.11
C PHE A 259 -14.39 -7.45 20.58
N GLU A 260 -13.41 -7.33 21.46
CA GLU A 260 -13.65 -7.47 22.89
C GLU A 260 -14.25 -6.19 23.50
N LYS A 261 -13.88 -5.02 22.96
CA LYS A 261 -14.34 -3.71 23.44
C LYS A 261 -15.03 -2.94 22.32
N GLU A 262 -16.07 -2.20 22.69
CA GLU A 262 -16.79 -1.29 21.78
C GLU A 262 -15.84 -0.27 21.14
N ARG A 263 -14.88 0.25 21.91
CA ARG A 263 -13.85 1.18 21.43
C ARG A 263 -13.08 0.62 20.26
N ASP A 264 -12.58 -0.61 20.39
CA ASP A 264 -11.72 -1.23 19.39
C ASP A 264 -12.52 -1.50 18.10
N CYS A 265 -13.80 -1.87 18.25
CA CYS A 265 -14.74 -1.99 17.14
C CYS A 265 -14.95 -0.65 16.42
N LEU A 266 -15.26 0.44 17.14
CA LEU A 266 -15.48 1.74 16.52
C LEU A 266 -14.22 2.28 15.86
N GLN A 267 -13.06 2.13 16.49
CA GLN A 267 -11.78 2.58 15.96
C GLN A 267 -11.33 1.77 14.74
N GLY A 268 -11.63 0.47 14.71
CA GLY A 268 -11.30 -0.41 13.59
C GLY A 268 -12.22 -0.26 12.38
N CYS A 269 -13.49 0.10 12.60
CA CYS A 269 -14.54 -0.02 11.58
C CYS A 269 -15.23 1.26 11.15
N ARG A 270 -15.22 2.32 11.95
CA ARG A 270 -16.00 3.52 11.59
C ARG A 270 -15.43 4.20 10.35
N THR A 271 -16.29 4.95 9.67
CA THR A 271 -15.92 5.78 8.52
C THR A 271 -16.38 7.22 8.72
N GLU A 272 -15.95 8.14 7.87
CA GLU A 272 -16.40 9.56 7.89
C GLU A 272 -17.93 9.72 7.77
N ALA A 273 -18.66 8.68 7.35
CA ALA A 273 -20.12 8.71 7.28
C ALA A 273 -20.77 8.98 8.65
N VAL A 274 -20.12 8.60 9.76
CA VAL A 274 -20.63 8.84 11.11
C VAL A 274 -20.73 10.33 11.46
N CYS A 275 -19.93 11.18 10.81
CA CYS A 275 -19.94 12.64 11.00
C CYS A 275 -21.26 13.28 10.52
N ARG A 276 -22.14 12.54 9.83
CA ARG A 276 -23.46 13.02 9.40
C ARG A 276 -24.60 12.54 10.28
N LEU A 277 -24.31 11.73 11.31
CA LEU A 277 -25.34 11.21 12.21
C LEU A 277 -25.72 12.25 13.27
N PRO A 278 -26.98 12.27 13.72
CA PRO A 278 -27.43 13.19 14.76
C PRO A 278 -26.74 12.90 16.11
N MET A 279 -26.61 13.94 16.92
CA MET A 279 -26.26 13.80 18.32
C MET A 279 -27.49 13.36 19.11
N VAL A 280 -27.52 12.10 19.56
CA VAL A 280 -28.65 11.51 20.30
C VAL A 280 -28.18 11.19 21.71
N ALA A 281 -28.20 12.21 22.57
CA ALA A 281 -27.80 12.09 23.96
C ALA A 281 -28.89 11.37 24.77
N GLU A 282 -28.62 10.15 25.22
CA GLU A 282 -29.52 9.36 26.09
C GLU A 282 -28.94 9.22 27.51
N PRO A 283 -29.77 9.19 28.57
CA PRO A 283 -29.29 8.95 29.94
C PRO A 283 -28.58 7.59 30.06
N CYS A 284 -27.41 7.55 30.72
CA CYS A 284 -26.69 6.29 30.96
C CYS A 284 -26.03 6.24 32.34
N THR A 285 -25.89 5.01 32.85
CA THR A 285 -25.45 4.71 34.22
C THR A 285 -23.95 4.89 34.45
N ASP A 286 -23.14 4.94 33.37
CA ASP A 286 -21.69 5.10 33.43
C ASP A 286 -21.21 6.29 32.55
N PRO A 287 -20.85 7.43 33.14
CA PRO A 287 -20.48 8.62 32.39
C PRO A 287 -19.06 8.50 31.83
N SER A 288 -18.95 7.93 30.64
CA SER A 288 -17.71 7.99 29.86
C SER A 288 -17.55 9.38 29.22
N SER A 289 -16.39 10.03 29.40
CA SER A 289 -16.03 11.25 28.68
C SER A 289 -15.91 10.93 27.19
N THR A 290 -16.92 11.29 26.42
CA THR A 290 -17.00 11.03 24.97
C THR A 290 -17.32 12.31 24.23
N TRP A 291 -16.96 12.34 22.95
CA TRP A 291 -17.12 13.45 22.03
C TRP A 291 -18.07 13.04 20.91
N ALA A 292 -18.74 14.02 20.31
CA ALA A 292 -19.53 13.89 19.10
C ALA A 292 -19.19 15.02 18.15
N PHE A 293 -19.39 14.78 16.86
CA PHE A 293 -19.35 15.81 15.85
C PHE A 293 -20.74 16.39 15.65
N ASP A 294 -20.87 17.69 15.89
CA ASP A 294 -22.07 18.44 15.55
C ASP A 294 -21.91 18.96 14.11
N PHE A 295 -22.59 18.29 13.17
CA PHE A 295 -22.53 18.64 11.76
C PHE A 295 -23.19 19.98 11.43
N THR A 296 -24.06 20.51 12.31
CA THR A 296 -24.74 21.79 12.08
C THR A 296 -23.82 22.98 12.30
N VAL A 297 -22.88 22.85 13.25
CA VAL A 297 -21.87 23.87 13.57
C VAL A 297 -20.48 23.51 13.06
N GLY A 298 -20.27 22.26 12.61
CA GLY A 298 -18.99 21.75 12.13
C GLY A 298 -17.94 21.56 13.22
N LEU A 299 -18.35 21.24 14.45
CA LEU A 299 -17.45 21.16 15.61
C LEU A 299 -17.57 19.84 16.37
N CYS A 300 -16.44 19.38 16.90
CA CYS A 300 -16.39 18.31 17.88
C CYS A 300 -16.70 18.84 19.28
N VAL A 301 -17.80 18.38 19.86
CA VAL A 301 -18.32 18.80 21.16
C VAL A 301 -18.32 17.64 22.16
N PRO A 302 -18.03 17.89 23.45
CA PRO A 302 -18.10 16.84 24.47
C PRO A 302 -19.56 16.53 24.83
N TYR A 303 -19.87 15.27 25.09
CA TYR A 303 -21.16 14.90 25.67
C TYR A 303 -21.29 15.41 27.10
N LYS A 304 -22.51 15.80 27.47
CA LYS A 304 -22.83 16.17 28.85
C LYS A 304 -22.65 14.96 29.77
N LYS A 305 -22.03 15.16 30.92
CA LYS A 305 -21.86 14.12 31.95
C LYS A 305 -23.21 13.48 32.30
N GLY A 306 -23.30 12.15 32.20
CA GLY A 306 -24.54 11.38 32.42
C GLY A 306 -25.34 11.07 31.17
N PHE A 307 -24.87 11.50 29.99
CA PHE A 307 -25.47 11.16 28.70
C PHE A 307 -24.48 10.36 27.84
N CYS A 308 -24.99 9.33 27.17
CA CYS A 308 -24.25 8.50 26.24
C CYS A 308 -24.82 8.68 24.83
N GLN A 309 -23.94 8.54 23.83
CA GLN A 309 -24.34 8.38 22.44
C GLN A 309 -24.55 6.91 22.11
N THR A 310 -25.66 6.60 21.45
CA THR A 310 -26.03 5.23 21.05
C THR A 310 -25.75 4.93 19.58
N ASN A 311 -25.48 5.95 18.76
CA ASN A 311 -25.12 5.79 17.35
C ASN A 311 -23.60 5.96 17.09
N GLY A 312 -23.18 5.79 15.84
CA GLY A 312 -21.76 5.84 15.43
C GLY A 312 -21.04 7.18 15.60
N ASN A 313 -21.77 8.28 15.85
CA ASN A 313 -21.20 9.61 16.09
C ASN A 313 -20.71 9.72 17.55
N LYS A 314 -19.75 8.86 17.90
CA LYS A 314 -19.18 8.67 19.22
C LYS A 314 -17.66 8.54 19.10
N PHE A 315 -16.95 9.38 19.83
CA PHE A 315 -15.50 9.49 19.82
C PHE A 315 -14.97 9.49 21.26
N TYR A 316 -13.81 8.90 21.51
CA TYR A 316 -13.23 8.83 22.86
C TYR A 316 -12.29 10.00 23.17
N SER A 317 -11.96 10.82 22.18
CA SER A 317 -11.24 12.09 22.38
C SER A 317 -11.62 13.14 21.34
N LYS A 318 -11.38 14.41 21.67
CA LYS A 318 -11.55 15.53 20.73
C LYS A 318 -10.71 15.36 19.47
N ALA A 319 -9.43 15.02 19.64
CA ALA A 319 -8.50 14.84 18.53
C ALA A 319 -8.95 13.74 17.56
N GLU A 320 -9.45 12.63 18.11
CA GLU A 320 -10.01 11.52 17.33
C GLU A 320 -11.26 11.95 16.54
N CYS A 321 -12.10 12.82 17.10
CA CYS A 321 -13.24 13.40 16.39
C CYS A 321 -12.80 14.35 15.28
N GLU A 322 -11.84 15.22 15.56
CA GLU A 322 -11.29 16.17 14.58
C GLU A 322 -10.56 15.47 13.44
N GLU A 323 -9.89 14.36 13.71
CA GLU A 323 -9.23 13.55 12.68
C GLU A 323 -10.23 12.99 11.66
N TYR A 324 -11.42 12.60 12.10
CA TYR A 324 -12.42 11.98 11.23
C TYR A 324 -13.41 12.99 10.64
N CYS A 325 -13.75 14.06 11.37
CA CYS A 325 -14.80 15.00 11.00
C CYS A 325 -14.33 16.45 10.88
N GLY A 326 -13.12 16.78 11.36
CA GLY A 326 -12.63 18.16 11.51
C GLY A 326 -12.14 18.85 10.23
N VAL A 327 -12.33 18.24 9.06
CA VAL A 327 -12.07 18.91 7.77
C VAL A 327 -13.34 19.59 7.30
N VAL A 328 -13.47 20.88 7.63
CA VAL A 328 -14.42 21.76 6.93
C VAL A 328 -13.96 21.80 5.47
N LYS A 329 -14.71 21.14 4.58
CA LYS A 329 -14.53 21.35 3.14
C LYS A 329 -15.06 22.74 2.83
N ASP A 330 -14.17 23.73 2.80
CA ASP A 330 -14.46 24.99 2.15
C ASP A 330 -14.65 24.72 0.66
N GLY A 331 -15.88 24.84 0.18
CA GLY A 331 -16.19 24.93 -1.25
C GLY A 331 -17.11 23.86 -1.80
N GLU A 332 -18.42 24.02 -1.56
CA GLU A 332 -19.43 23.67 -2.55
C GLU A 332 -20.54 24.73 -2.46
N SER A 333 -20.51 25.67 -3.40
CA SER A 333 -21.53 26.68 -3.69
C SER A 333 -21.70 26.73 -5.20
#